data_AF-A0A2G6NGP8-F1
#
_entry.id   AF-A0A2G6NGP8-F1
#
_cell.length_a   1.000
_cell.length_b   1.000
_cell.length_c   1.000
_cell.angle_alpha   90.00
_cell.angle_beta   90.00
_cell.angle_gamma   90.00
#
_symmetry.space_group_name_H-M   'P 1'
#
loop_
_entity.id
_entity.type
_entity.pdbx_description
1 polymer ?
#
loop_
_entity_poly.entity_id
_entity_poly.type
_entity_poly.pdbx_seq_one_letter_code
_entity_poly.pdbx_strand_id
1 'polypeptide(L)' 'MVFNFSDLNGQTVGGVLITVTGGNGNDTGTLSLRGGVHSFVIGGQAFFIDTICPGSRVSGTVPNMLLLLD' A
#
# COMPACT_ATOMS: atom_id res chain seq x y z
N MET A 1 -5.19 -1.94 -16.72
CA MET A 1 -5.78 -2.68 -15.59
C MET A 1 -4.64 -3.41 -14.91
N VAL A 2 -4.48 -3.22 -13.61
CA VAL A 2 -3.52 -3.95 -12.78
C VAL A 2 -4.25 -5.22 -12.32
N PHE A 3 -3.73 -6.40 -12.64
CA PHE A 3 -4.35 -7.66 -12.24
C PHE A 3 -3.85 -8.10 -10.86
N ASN A 4 -2.61 -7.69 -10.50
CA ASN A 4 -2.00 -8.00 -9.22
C ASN A 4 -1.08 -6.85 -8.76
N PHE A 5 -0.93 -6.63 -7.46
CA PHE A 5 0.02 -5.63 -6.93
C PHE A 5 1.46 -5.88 -7.38
N SER A 6 1.85 -7.11 -7.66
CA SER A 6 3.16 -7.45 -8.22
C SER A 6 3.46 -6.71 -9.52
N ASP A 7 2.44 -6.31 -10.29
CA ASP A 7 2.62 -5.47 -11.49
C ASP A 7 3.13 -4.06 -11.14
N LEU A 8 2.85 -3.57 -9.93
CA LEU A 8 3.28 -2.27 -9.41
C LEU A 8 4.63 -2.34 -8.67
N ASN A 9 5.20 -3.53 -8.50
CA ASN A 9 6.43 -3.68 -7.72
C ASN A 9 7.60 -2.92 -8.38
N GLY A 10 8.28 -2.07 -7.61
CA GLY A 10 9.38 -1.24 -8.08
C GLY A 10 8.96 -0.01 -8.88
N GLN A 11 7.66 0.20 -9.10
CA GLN A 11 7.17 1.41 -9.77
C GLN A 11 7.10 2.60 -8.80
N THR A 12 7.31 3.79 -9.35
CA THR A 12 7.07 5.06 -8.66
C THR A 12 5.79 5.68 -9.20
N VAL A 13 4.77 5.82 -8.34
CA VAL A 13 3.48 6.44 -8.70
C VAL A 13 3.29 7.69 -7.85
N GLY A 14 3.11 8.85 -8.49
CA GLY A 14 2.92 10.12 -7.78
C GLY A 14 4.07 10.50 -6.83
N GLY A 15 5.30 10.04 -7.10
CA GLY A 15 6.47 10.25 -6.23
C GLY A 15 6.59 9.28 -5.06
N VAL A 16 5.71 8.28 -4.97
CA VAL A 16 5.77 7.20 -3.97
C VAL A 16 6.30 5.94 -4.63
N LEU A 17 7.36 5.38 -4.06
CA LEU A 17 7.90 4.09 -4.47
C LEU A 17 7.03 2.97 -3.89
N ILE A 18 6.63 2.03 -4.74
CA ILE A 18 5.85 0.84 -4.38
C ILE A 18 6.79 -0.36 -4.30
N THR A 19 6.70 -1.12 -3.21
CA THR A 19 7.39 -2.41 -3.08
C THR A 19 6.39 -3.46 -2.67
N VAL A 20 6.40 -4.59 -3.36
CA VAL A 20 5.51 -5.73 -3.11
C VAL A 20 6.36 -6.94 -2.81
N THR A 21 6.08 -7.58 -1.67
CA THR A 21 6.77 -8.80 -1.24
C THR A 21 5.72 -9.87 -0.95
N GLY A 22 5.75 -10.98 -1.68
CA GLY A 22 4.65 -11.97 -1.67
C GLY A 22 3.36 -11.40 -2.26
N GLY A 23 2.23 -12.09 -2.10
CA GLY A 23 0.93 -11.60 -2.59
C GLY A 23 0.67 -11.90 -4.07
N ASN A 24 1.31 -12.94 -4.61
CA ASN A 24 1.16 -13.35 -6.01
C ASN A 24 -0.20 -14.02 -6.31
N GLY A 25 -1.05 -14.20 -5.30
CA GLY A 25 -2.41 -14.71 -5.41
C GLY A 25 -2.63 -15.86 -4.43
N ASN A 26 -3.68 -15.73 -3.61
CA ASN A 26 -4.08 -16.70 -2.60
C ASN A 26 -3.02 -16.93 -1.49
N ASP A 27 -2.17 -15.93 -1.26
CA ASP A 27 -1.10 -15.91 -0.28
C ASP A 27 -1.06 -14.58 0.48
N THR A 28 -0.35 -14.57 1.62
CA THR A 28 -0.10 -13.33 2.37
C THR A 28 1.11 -12.62 1.77
N GLY A 29 0.96 -11.32 1.53
CA GLY A 29 2.03 -10.45 1.08
C GLY A 29 2.09 -9.14 1.86
N THR A 30 3.06 -8.31 1.52
CA THR A 30 3.22 -6.96 2.06
C THR A 30 3.32 -5.96 0.92
N LEU A 31 2.45 -4.94 0.95
CA LEU A 31 2.51 -3.77 0.10
C LEU A 31 3.13 -2.62 0.91
N SER A 32 4.31 -2.15 0.49
CA SER A 32 5.02 -1.05 1.12
C SER A 32 5.00 0.19 0.22
N LEU A 33 4.62 1.32 0.81
CA LEU A 33 4.58 2.63 0.15
C LEU A 33 5.62 3.54 0.79
N ARG A 34 6.60 4.01 0.01
CA ARG A 34 7.66 4.88 0.51
C ARG A 34 7.69 6.21 -0.24
N GLY A 35 7.33 7.27 0.45
CA GLY A 35 7.22 8.63 -0.09
C GLY A 35 6.18 9.45 0.67
N GLY A 36 5.86 10.64 0.18
CA GLY A 36 4.77 11.45 0.74
C GLY A 36 3.39 10.90 0.34
N VAL A 37 2.79 10.09 1.20
CA VAL A 37 1.43 9.53 0.98
C VAL A 37 0.41 10.40 1.73
N HIS A 38 -0.41 11.13 0.98
CA HIS A 38 -1.44 12.01 1.55
C HIS A 38 -2.82 11.32 1.61
N SER A 39 -3.10 10.45 0.65
CA SER A 39 -4.28 9.61 0.60
C SER A 39 -3.91 8.25 0.01
N PHE A 40 -4.55 7.19 0.51
CA PHE A 40 -4.39 5.83 0.02
C PHE A 40 -5.76 5.19 -0.09
N VAL A 41 -6.09 4.73 -1.30
CA VAL A 41 -7.33 4.02 -1.61
C VAL A 41 -6.95 2.71 -2.26
N ILE A 42 -7.58 1.64 -1.82
CA ILE A 42 -7.38 0.27 -2.31
C ILE A 42 -8.74 -0.35 -2.56
N GLY A 43 -8.92 -0.96 -3.72
CA GLY A 43 -10.19 -1.52 -4.17
C GLY A 43 -10.03 -2.24 -5.50
N GLY A 44 -11.13 -2.75 -6.05
CA GLY A 44 -11.14 -3.45 -7.35
C GLY A 44 -11.01 -4.98 -7.29
N GLN A 45 -10.79 -5.56 -6.11
CA GLN A 45 -10.88 -7.00 -5.86
C GLN A 45 -11.17 -7.30 -4.38
N ALA A 46 -11.41 -8.56 -4.04
CA ALA A 46 -11.58 -9.00 -2.65
C ALA A 46 -10.22 -9.03 -1.91
N PHE A 47 -10.15 -8.35 -0.77
CA PHE A 47 -8.94 -8.26 0.05
C PHE A 47 -9.19 -8.66 1.50
N PHE A 48 -8.15 -9.20 2.13
CA PHE A 48 -8.06 -9.35 3.58
C PHE A 48 -6.85 -8.55 4.05
N ILE A 49 -7.09 -7.52 4.86
CA ILE A 49 -6.04 -6.70 5.45
C ILE A 49 -5.79 -7.24 6.85
N ASP A 50 -4.60 -7.78 7.07
CA ASP A 50 -4.19 -8.30 8.38
C ASP A 50 -3.62 -7.17 9.25
N THR A 51 -2.61 -6.46 8.76
CA THR A 51 -1.87 -5.44 9.54
C THR A 51 -1.59 -4.19 8.70
N ILE A 52 -1.82 -3.02 9.30
CA ILE A 52 -1.43 -1.71 8.74
C ILE A 52 -0.37 -1.09 9.65
N CYS A 53 0.81 -0.77 9.08
CA CYS A 53 1.89 -0.11 9.79
C CYS A 53 2.19 1.26 9.18
N PRO A 54 1.96 2.38 9.88
CA PRO A 54 2.46 3.68 9.44
C PRO A 54 3.99 3.66 9.55
N GLY A 55 4.68 3.67 8.41
CA GLY A 55 6.14 3.60 8.36
C GLY A 55 6.76 4.71 9.19
N SER A 56 7.42 4.36 10.30
CA SER A 56 7.98 5.33 11.23
C SER A 56 9.20 6.01 10.61
N ARG A 57 9.01 7.19 10.03
CA ARG A 57 10.10 8.16 9.86
C ARG A 57 9.61 9.52 10.32
N VAL A 58 10.22 9.96 11.42
CA VAL A 58 10.15 11.27 12.07
C VAL A 58 8.95 11.48 13.02
N SER A 59 9.29 11.82 14.27
CA SER A 59 8.39 12.32 15.31
C SER A 59 7.83 13.69 14.89
N GLY A 60 6.80 13.68 14.06
CA GLY A 60 6.06 14.85 13.64
C GLY A 60 4.80 14.40 12.91
N THR A 61 3.65 14.56 13.57
CA THR A 61 2.27 14.36 13.08
C THR A 61 2.16 13.55 11.79
N VAL A 62 1.96 12.22 11.92
CA VAL A 62 1.42 11.44 10.81
C VAL A 62 0.00 11.97 10.50
N PRO A 63 -0.31 12.42 9.27
CA PRO A 63 -1.69 12.73 8.94
C PRO A 63 -2.52 11.47 9.10
N ASN A 64 -3.72 11.60 9.67
CA ASN A 64 -4.65 10.48 9.84
C ASN A 64 -4.85 9.76 8.50
N MET A 65 -4.43 8.51 8.42
CA MET A 65 -4.77 7.64 7.30
C MET A 65 -6.19 7.12 7.51
N LEU A 66 -7.18 7.78 6.89
CA LEU A 66 -8.55 7.30 6.85
C LEU A 66 -8.66 6.25 5.74
N LEU A 67 -8.71 4.97 6.13
CA LEU A 67 -8.97 3.88 5.20
C LEU A 67 -10.49 3.71 5.09
N LEU A 68 -11.07 4.18 3.98
CA LEU A 68 -12.44 3.86 3.61
C LEU A 68 -12.40 2.52 2.86
N LEU A 69 -12.97 1.48 3.45
CA LEU A 69 -13.28 0.22 2.76
C LEU A 69 -14.75 0.30 2.38
N ASP A 70 -15.05 0.29 1.09
CA ASP A 70 -16.41 0.24 0.54
C ASP A 70 -16.99 -1.20 0.51
#